data_AF-A0AAV5Y5N8-F1
#
_entry.id   AF-A0AAV5Y5N8-F1
#
_cell.length_a   1.000
_cell.length_b   1.000
_cell.length_c   1.000
_cell.angle_alpha   90.00
_cell.angle_beta   90.00
_cell.angle_gamma   90.00
#
_symmetry.space_group_name_H-M   'P 1'
#
loop_
_entity.id
_entity.type
_entity.pdbx_description
1 polymer ?
#
loop_
_entity_poly.entity_id
_entity_poly.type
_entity_poly.pdbx_seq_one_letter_code
_entity_poly.pdbx_strand_id
1 'polypeptide(L)' 'MRTTTMIRLGLALGVGALLAVTPWLAGAPVSAQPPRRGVAAPEIEGASWINSAPLTLASLRGRVVLVEFWTYG' A
#
# COMPACT_ATOMS: atom_id res chain seq x y z
N MET A 1 31.11 -33.63 -27.19
CA MET A 1 31.12 -32.15 -27.38
C MET A 1 29.74 -31.53 -27.62
N ARG A 2 28.60 -32.25 -27.50
CA ARG A 2 27.24 -31.72 -27.78
C ARG A 2 26.40 -31.44 -26.53
N THR A 3 26.72 -32.08 -25.40
CA THR A 3 25.90 -32.06 -24.18
C THR A 3 26.02 -30.76 -23.38
N THR A 4 27.19 -30.14 -23.34
CA THR A 4 27.47 -28.93 -22.53
C THR A 4 26.75 -27.69 -23.08
N THR A 5 26.52 -27.61 -24.38
CA THR A 5 25.81 -26.48 -25.03
C THR A 5 24.31 -26.51 -24.70
N MET A 6 23.71 -27.70 -24.63
CA MET A 6 22.29 -27.86 -24.29
C MET A 6 22.00 -27.50 -22.83
N ILE A 7 22.89 -27.86 -21.89
CA ILE A 7 22.78 -27.50 -20.46
C ILE A 7 22.89 -25.97 -20.28
N ARG A 8 23.79 -25.31 -21.00
CA ARG A 8 23.97 -23.85 -20.95
C ARG A 8 22.76 -23.09 -21.49
N LEU A 9 22.11 -23.61 -22.52
CA LEU A 9 20.91 -23.00 -23.10
C LEU A 9 19.68 -23.17 -22.20
N GLY A 10 19.50 -24.34 -21.58
CA GLY A 10 18.43 -24.57 -20.61
C GLY A 10 18.55 -23.70 -19.36
N LEU A 11 19.78 -23.52 -18.85
CA LEU A 11 20.05 -22.64 -17.71
C LEU A 11 19.79 -21.16 -18.05
N ALA A 12 20.21 -20.70 -19.22
CA ALA A 12 19.98 -19.33 -19.67
C ALA A 12 18.48 -18.98 -19.79
N LEU A 13 17.67 -19.93 -20.29
CA LEU A 13 16.21 -19.76 -20.38
C LEU A 13 15.52 -19.81 -19.02
N GLY A 14 15.96 -20.69 -18.10
CA GLY A 14 15.44 -20.75 -16.74
C GLY A 14 15.72 -19.48 -15.94
N VAL A 15 16.92 -18.92 -16.07
CA VAL A 15 17.28 -17.64 -15.43
C VAL A 15 16.51 -16.47 -16.05
N GLY A 16 16.36 -16.45 -17.38
CA GLY A 16 15.55 -15.43 -18.07
C GLY A 16 14.08 -15.44 -17.66
N ALA A 17 13.48 -16.62 -17.51
CA ALA A 17 12.10 -16.77 -17.04
C ALA A 17 11.95 -16.36 -15.56
N LEU A 18 12.92 -16.69 -14.71
CA LEU A 18 12.90 -16.32 -13.29
C LEU A 18 13.00 -14.79 -13.12
N LEU A 19 13.87 -14.12 -13.90
CA LEU A 19 14.02 -12.66 -13.89
C LEU A 19 12.80 -11.92 -14.49
N ALA A 20 12.01 -12.56 -15.36
CA ALA A 20 10.79 -11.96 -15.90
C ALA A 20 9.61 -11.99 -14.90
N VAL A 21 9.64 -12.93 -13.95
CA VAL A 21 8.57 -13.10 -12.94
C VAL A 21 8.82 -12.26 -11.68
N THR A 22 10.06 -11.90 -11.37
CA THR A 22 10.39 -11.07 -10.19
C THR A 22 9.61 -9.75 -10.08
N PRO A 23 9.35 -8.95 -11.15
CA PRO A 23 8.57 -7.72 -11.00
C PRO A 23 7.08 -7.96 -10.71
N TRP A 24 6.53 -9.13 -11.07
CA TRP A 24 5.12 -9.47 -10.80
C TRP A 24 4.87 -9.88 -9.34
N LEU A 25 5.89 -10.44 -8.69
CA LEU A 25 5.81 -10.85 -7.27
C LEU A 25 6.09 -9.69 -6.30
N ALA A 26 6.73 -8.61 -6.76
CA ALA A 26 7.11 -7.49 -5.90
C ALA A 26 5.92 -6.64 -5.40
N GLY A 27 4.72 -6.83 -5.97
CA GLY A 27 3.57 -5.96 -5.74
C GLY A 27 3.76 -4.59 -6.39
N ALA A 28 2.68 -3.96 -6.83
CA ALA A 28 2.77 -2.59 -7.31
C ALA A 28 3.12 -1.66 -6.13
N PRO A 29 3.98 -0.64 -6.33
CA PRO A 29 4.21 0.35 -5.30
C PRO A 29 2.89 1.07 -4.99
N VAL A 30 2.41 0.93 -3.75
CA VAL A 30 1.29 1.72 -3.26
C VAL A 30 1.78 3.15 -3.06
N SER A 31 1.39 4.03 -3.98
CA SER A 31 1.66 5.46 -3.83
C SER A 31 0.69 6.07 -2.81
N ALA A 32 1.22 6.82 -1.85
CA ALA A 32 0.39 7.63 -0.98
C ALA A 32 -0.28 8.73 -1.80
N GLN A 33 -1.60 8.65 -1.95
CA GLN A 33 -2.36 9.71 -2.61
C GLN A 33 -2.27 10.98 -1.75
N PRO A 34 -1.75 12.11 -2.27
CA PRO A 34 -1.74 13.34 -1.51
C PRO A 34 -3.17 13.72 -1.12
N PRO A 35 -3.40 14.28 0.08
CA PRO A 35 -4.72 14.71 0.49
C PRO A 35 -5.29 15.68 -0.54
N ARG A 36 -6.52 15.41 -0.98
CA ARG A 36 -7.19 16.25 -1.98
C ARG A 36 -7.54 17.59 -1.33
N ARG A 37 -6.78 18.64 -1.69
CA ARG A 37 -7.03 20.00 -1.19
C ARG A 37 -8.37 20.52 -1.70
N GLY A 38 -9.08 21.26 -0.85
CA GLY A 38 -10.38 21.87 -1.20
C GLY A 38 -11.57 20.91 -1.17
N VAL A 39 -11.34 19.61 -0.98
CA VAL A 39 -12.40 18.63 -0.75
C VAL A 39 -12.58 18.45 0.75
N ALA A 40 -13.81 18.57 1.24
CA ALA A 40 -14.10 18.32 2.65
C ALA A 40 -13.80 16.86 3.00
N ALA A 41 -13.20 16.64 4.17
CA ALA A 41 -13.04 15.29 4.70
C ALA A 41 -14.42 14.67 4.99
N PRO A 42 -14.64 13.38 4.68
CA PRO A 42 -15.84 12.67 5.09
C PRO A 42 -16.00 12.67 6.61
N GLU A 43 -17.24 12.65 7.11
CA GLU A 43 -17.49 12.60 8.55
C GLU A 43 -17.02 11.26 9.14
N ILE A 44 -16.66 11.28 10.44
CA ILE A 44 -16.29 10.08 11.16
C ILE A 44 -17.58 9.35 11.56
N GLU A 45 -17.90 8.30 10.80
CA GLU A 45 -19.05 7.42 11.05
C GLU A 45 -18.60 6.14 11.76
N GLY A 46 -19.32 5.72 12.80
CA GLY A 46 -19.12 4.40 13.44
C GLY A 46 -18.34 4.41 14.77
N ALA A 47 -19.11 4.12 15.83
CA ALA A 47 -18.76 3.40 17.08
C ALA A 47 -17.83 4.01 18.15
N SER A 48 -17.86 3.35 19.31
CA SER A 48 -17.56 3.83 20.68
C SER A 48 -16.24 4.58 20.83
N TRP A 49 -16.34 5.78 21.39
CA TRP A 49 -15.19 6.63 21.66
C TRP A 49 -14.47 6.20 22.92
N ILE A 50 -13.14 6.30 22.88
CA ILE A 50 -12.27 6.15 24.03
C ILE A 50 -11.61 7.50 24.32
N ASN A 51 -11.30 7.77 25.58
CA ASN A 51 -10.64 9.00 26.06
C ASN A 51 -11.42 10.32 25.82
N SER A 52 -12.61 10.27 25.24
CA SER A 52 -13.45 11.45 24.99
C SER A 52 -14.91 11.07 24.73
N ALA A 53 -15.79 12.06 24.80
CA ALA A 53 -17.11 11.98 24.18
C ALA A 53 -16.97 12.02 22.64
N PRO A 54 -18.00 11.60 21.88
CA PRO A 54 -17.97 11.66 20.43
C PRO A 54 -17.59 13.02 19.85
N LEU A 55 -16.63 13.04 18.91
CA LEU A 55 -16.23 14.24 18.18
C LEU A 55 -16.79 14.21 16.76
N THR A 56 -17.07 15.40 16.22
CA THR A 56 -17.47 15.60 14.82
C THR A 56 -16.45 16.49 14.12
N LEU A 57 -16.18 16.27 12.84
CA LEU A 57 -15.30 17.16 12.08
C LEU A 57 -15.83 18.60 12.04
N ALA A 58 -17.15 18.78 12.08
CA ALA A 58 -17.77 20.10 12.17
C ALA A 58 -17.35 20.86 13.45
N SER A 59 -17.35 20.18 14.60
CA SER A 59 -16.94 20.77 15.89
C SER A 59 -15.44 21.08 15.99
N LEU A 60 -14.62 20.44 15.14
CA LEU A 60 -13.17 20.57 15.14
C LEU A 60 -12.66 21.60 14.11
N ARG A 61 -13.54 22.32 13.41
CA ARG A 61 -13.12 23.37 12.47
C ARG A 61 -12.23 24.42 13.13
N GLY A 62 -11.25 24.91 12.38
CA GLY A 62 -10.22 25.82 12.89
C GLY A 62 -9.05 25.11 13.57
N ARG A 63 -9.09 23.78 13.70
CA ARG A 63 -7.97 22.96 14.20
C ARG A 63 -7.39 22.12 13.07
N VAL A 64 -6.10 21.81 13.17
CA VAL A 64 -5.47 20.77 12.36
C VAL A 64 -5.80 19.43 13.00
N VAL A 65 -6.44 18.54 12.25
CA VAL A 65 -6.87 17.21 12.70
C VAL A 65 -6.09 16.15 11.93
N LEU A 66 -5.47 15.21 12.65
CA LEU A 66 -4.83 14.01 12.09
C LEU A 66 -5.72 12.81 12.35
N VAL A 67 -6.02 12.05 11.29
CA VAL A 67 -6.72 10.77 11.39
C VAL A 67 -5.73 9.67 11.07
N GLU A 68 -5.51 8.78 12.03
CA GLU A 68 -4.61 7.64 11.91
C GLU A 68 -5.39 6.34 12.08
N PHE A 69 -5.24 5.43 11.11
CA PHE A 69 -5.83 4.10 11.17
C PHE A 69 -4.81 3.14 11.76
N TRP A 70 -5.17 2.48 12.86
CA TRP A 70 -4.29 1.54 13.58
C TRP A 70 -5.07 0.29 14.00
N THR A 71 -4.32 -0.77 14.33
CA THR A 71 -4.84 -2.00 14.93
C THR A 71 -3.89 -2.40 16.08
N TYR A 72 -4.28 -3.38 16.90
CA TYR A 72 -3.48 -3.79 18.05
C TYR A 72 -2.21 -4.60 17.70
N GLY A 73 -1.97 -4.90 16.42
CA GLY A 73 -0.86 -5.74 15.95
C GLY A 73 -1.31 -7.15 15.58
#